data_AF-Q6IZC8-F1
#
_entry.id   AF-Q6IZC8-F1
#
_cell.length_a   1.000
_cell.length_b   1.000
_cell.length_c   1.000
_cell.angle_alpha   90.00
_cell.angle_beta   90.00
_cell.angle_gamma   90.00
#
_symmetry.space_group_name_H-M   'P 1'
#
loop_
_entity.id
_entity.type
_entity.pdbx_description
1 polymer ?
#
loop_
_entity_poly.entity_id
_entity_poly.type
_entity_poly.pdbx_seq_one_letter_code
_entity_poly.pdbx_strand_id
1 'polypeptide(L)' 'DVLVEFPELTDPKTGGPLMHRTVLIANTFNMPVAAREASIYVGVTIAEYFRDQGFSVALMA' A
#
# COMPACT_ATOMS: atom_id res chain seq x y z
N ASP A 1 -12.47 -7.15 -5.90
CA ASP A 1 -12.67 -5.75 -6.31
C ASP A 1 -11.35 -5.01 -6.25
N VAL A 2 -10.91 -4.44 -5.11
CA VAL A 2 -9.64 -3.67 -5.04
C VAL A 2 -8.40 -4.43 -5.53
N LEU A 3 -8.19 -5.68 -5.09
CA LEU A 3 -7.02 -6.48 -5.51
C LEU A 3 -7.01 -6.85 -7.00
N VAL A 4 -8.18 -6.78 -7.66
CA VAL A 4 -8.34 -7.11 -9.08
C VAL A 4 -8.26 -5.83 -9.93
N GLU A 5 -8.85 -4.75 -9.46
CA GLU A 5 -8.94 -3.47 -10.18
C GLU A 5 -7.64 -2.66 -10.11
N PHE A 6 -6.92 -2.68 -8.97
CA PHE A 6 -5.70 -1.86 -8.81
C PHE A 6 -4.60 -2.15 -9.84
N PRO A 7 -4.34 -3.42 -10.22
CA PRO A 7 -3.43 -3.74 -11.32
C PRO A 7 -3.80 -3.13 -12.68
N GLU A 8 -5.09 -2.87 -12.92
CA GLU A 8 -5.58 -2.26 -14.17
C GLU A 8 -5.47 -0.73 -14.17
N LEU A 9 -5.34 -0.11 -12.99
CA LEU A 9 -5.17 1.32 -12.87
C LEU A 9 -3.82 1.77 -13.45
N THR A 10 -3.87 2.81 -14.28
CA THR A 10 -2.69 3.43 -14.88
C THR A 10 -2.29 4.67 -14.08
N ASP A 11 -0.99 4.82 -13.79
CA ASP A 11 -0.46 6.03 -13.17
C ASP A 11 -0.48 7.19 -14.18
N PRO A 12 -1.25 8.26 -13.95
CA PRO A 12 -1.36 9.38 -14.88
C PRO A 12 -0.03 10.14 -15.08
N LYS A 13 0.94 10.00 -14.17
CA LYS A 13 2.24 10.68 -14.26
C LYS A 13 3.23 9.95 -15.15
N THR A 14 3.16 8.62 -15.19
CA THR A 14 4.16 7.77 -15.87
C THR A 14 3.60 6.99 -17.05
N GLY A 15 2.27 6.82 -17.12
CA GLY A 15 1.60 6.01 -18.13
C GLY A 15 1.75 4.50 -17.93
N GLY A 16 2.45 4.06 -16.88
CA GLY A 16 2.59 2.65 -16.50
C GLY A 16 1.57 2.20 -15.45
N PRO A 17 1.52 0.91 -15.11
CA PRO A 17 0.65 0.40 -14.05
C PRO A 17 0.88 1.08 -12.69
N LEU A 18 -0.18 1.54 -12.04
CA LEU A 18 -0.13 2.19 -10.72
C LEU A 18 0.45 1.27 -9.64
N MET A 19 0.30 -0.04 -9.81
CA MET A 19 0.87 -1.06 -8.94
C MET A 19 2.40 -1.04 -8.86
N HIS A 20 3.11 -0.51 -9.87
CA HIS A 20 4.58 -0.41 -9.82
C HIS A 20 5.10 0.50 -8.69
N ARG A 21 4.23 1.34 -8.13
CA ARG A 21 4.57 2.30 -7.07
C ARG A 21 3.61 2.24 -5.87
N THR A 22 2.90 1.13 -5.71
CA THR A 22 1.87 0.96 -4.68
C THR A 22 2.12 -0.33 -3.89
N VAL A 23 2.08 -0.25 -2.56
CA VAL A 23 2.08 -1.41 -1.66
C VAL A 23 0.70 -1.52 -1.03
N LEU A 24 0.07 -2.69 -1.15
CA LEU A 24 -1.27 -2.98 -0.61
C LEU A 24 -1.15 -3.89 0.61
N ILE A 25 -1.66 -3.42 1.75
CA ILE A 25 -1.82 -4.22 2.97
C ILE A 25 -3.31 -4.48 3.16
N ALA A 26 -3.73 -5.71 2.89
CA ALA A 26 -5.14 -6.08 2.97
C ALA A 26 -5.50 -6.57 4.37
N ASN A 27 -6.47 -5.91 5.00
CA ASN A 27 -7.09 -6.37 6.23
C ASN A 27 -8.57 -6.61 6.01
N THR A 28 -8.97 -7.87 6.07
CA THR A 28 -10.38 -8.25 5.93
C THR A 28 -11.01 -8.48 7.30
N PHE A 29 -12.35 -8.44 7.36
CA PHE A 29 -13.09 -8.56 8.62
C PHE A 29 -12.88 -9.90 9.35
N ASN A 30 -12.54 -10.95 8.60
CA ASN A 30 -12.31 -12.31 9.12
C ASN A 30 -10.87 -12.56 9.57
N MET A 31 -9.97 -11.57 9.46
CA MET A 31 -8.60 -11.69 9.98
C MET A 31 -8.54 -11.50 11.51
N PRO A 32 -7.55 -12.11 12.20
CA PRO A 32 -7.33 -11.90 13.63
C PRO A 32 -7.19 -10.42 13.98
N VAL A 33 -7.79 -10.00 15.10
CA VAL A 33 -7.72 -8.60 15.56
C VAL A 33 -6.27 -8.10 15.68
N ALA A 34 -5.37 -8.95 16.21
CA ALA A 34 -3.94 -8.63 16.30
C ALA A 34 -3.29 -8.37 14.93
N ALA A 35 -3.72 -9.08 13.88
CA ALA A 35 -3.19 -8.85 12.53
C ALA A 35 -3.66 -7.49 11.97
N ARG A 36 -4.90 -7.08 12.29
CA ARG A 36 -5.44 -5.78 11.88
C ARG A 36 -4.69 -4.64 12.56
N GLU A 37 -4.36 -4.78 13.84
CA GLU A 37 -3.55 -3.80 14.55
C GLU A 37 -2.11 -3.76 14.01
N ALA A 38 -1.48 -4.92 13.86
CA ALA A 38 -0.11 -5.02 13.34
C ALA A 38 0.04 -4.44 11.92
N SER A 39 -1.00 -4.55 11.09
CA SER A 39 -0.98 -4.10 9.70
C SER A 39 -0.67 -2.61 9.51
N ILE A 40 -1.11 -1.76 10.45
CA ILE A 40 -0.87 -0.31 10.39
C ILE A 40 0.62 -0.05 10.62
N TYR A 41 1.21 -0.71 11.62
CA TYR A 41 2.63 -0.58 11.92
C TYR A 41 3.48 -1.09 10.76
N VAL A 42 3.11 -2.22 10.15
CA VAL A 42 3.77 -2.73 8.94
C VAL A 42 3.71 -1.69 7.81
N GLY A 43 2.54 -1.08 7.59
CA GLY A 43 2.37 -0.03 6.58
C GLY A 43 3.23 1.20 6.82
N VAL A 44 3.27 1.69 8.07
CA VAL A 44 4.12 2.81 8.47
C VAL A 44 5.60 2.46 8.27
N THR A 45 6.06 1.30 8.72
CA THR A 45 7.47 0.89 8.59
C THR A 45 7.91 0.80 7.13
N ILE A 46 7.06 0.26 6.24
CA ILE A 46 7.36 0.25 4.80
C ILE A 46 7.40 1.67 4.23
N ALA A 47 6.47 2.54 4.64
CA ALA A 47 6.46 3.93 4.20
C ALA A 47 7.72 4.68 4.66
N GLU A 48 8.17 4.46 5.89
CA GLU A 48 9.43 5.01 6.41
C GLU A 48 10.64 4.49 5.64
N TYR A 49 10.69 3.20 5.32
CA TYR A 49 11.76 2.63 4.53
C TYR A 49 11.95 3.32 3.17
N PHE A 50 10.86 3.64 2.47
CA PHE A 50 10.93 4.40 1.22
C PHE A 50 11.21 5.89 1.44
N ARG A 51 10.68 6.49 2.52
CA ARG A 51 10.99 7.87 2.90
C ARG A 51 12.48 8.07 3.16
N ASP A 52 13.11 7.12 3.83
CA ASP A 52 14.54 7.19 4.20
C ASP A 52 15.46 7.08 2.97
N GLN A 53 14.97 6.52 1.86
CA GLN A 53 15.66 6.56 0.56
C GLN A 53 15.49 7.90 -0.18
N GLY A 54 14.74 8.84 0.38
CA GLY A 54 14.47 10.16 -0.19
C GLY A 54 13.19 10.25 -1.02
N PHE A 55 12.33 9.23 -1.02
CA PHE A 55 11.05 9.29 -1.72
C PHE A 55 9.97 10.02 -0.90
N SER A 56 9.09 10.75 -1.59
CA SER A 56 7.84 11.23 -0.99
C SER A 56 6.80 10.12 -1.01
N VAL A 57 6.36 9.69 0.16
CA VAL A 57 5.41 8.58 0.34
C VAL A 57 4.08 9.10 0.88
N ALA A 58 2.97 8.50 0.43
CA ALA A 58 1.65 8.71 1.00
C ALA A 58 1.14 7.38 1.60
N LEU A 59 0.66 7.44 2.84
CA LEU A 59 0.04 6.31 3.54
C LEU A 59 -1.47 6.57 3.66
N MET A 60 -2.29 5.59 3.29
CA MET A 60 -3.75 5.61 3.42
C MET A 60 -4.18 4.37 4.19
N ALA A 61 -5.02 4.54 5.23
CA ALA A 61 -5.45 3.47 6.13
C ALA A 61 -6.96 3.53 6.36
#